data_AF-A0A4S2EZZ3-F1
#
_entry.id   AF-A0A4S2EZZ3-F1
#
_cell.length_a   1.000
_cell.length_b   1.000
_cell.length_c   1.000
_cell.angle_alpha   90.00
_cell.angle_beta   90.00
_cell.angle_gamma   90.00
#
_symmetry.space_group_name_H-M   'P 1'
#
loop_
_entity.id
_entity.type
_entity.pdbx_description
1 polymer ?
#
loop_
_entity_poly.entity_id
_entity_poly.type
_entity_poly.pdbx_seq_one_letter_code
_entity_poly.pdbx_strand_id
1 'polypeptide(L)'
;MTRQELFLELIDALSNIPGLTIEPIVFVEEARALDEAYPALEDLTPVVVAIIRAMKDLAAGRVSSSSLSLKLEGARSYHFQKNRSQGEKAELRIVYRILDNGALYILAFGNRWRPEAIYRRAAKHM
;
A
#
# COMPACT_ATOMS: atom_id res chain seq x y z
N MET A 1 -19.40 10.70 3.14
CA MET A 1 -18.62 9.50 2.78
C MET A 1 -18.66 8.54 3.95
N THR A 2 -19.10 7.31 3.71
CA THR A 2 -19.06 6.20 4.68
C THR A 2 -17.76 5.42 4.54
N ARG A 3 -17.47 4.56 5.52
CA ARG A 3 -16.30 3.67 5.48
C ARG A 3 -16.35 2.68 4.30
N GLN A 4 -17.54 2.17 3.99
CA GLN A 4 -17.76 1.32 2.82
C GLN A 4 -17.51 2.08 1.51
N GLU A 5 -18.04 3.29 1.38
CA GLU A 5 -17.80 4.15 0.21
C GLU A 5 -16.30 4.42 0.01
N LEU A 6 -15.56 4.68 1.08
CA LEU A 6 -14.11 4.92 1.01
C LEU A 6 -13.33 3.70 0.51
N PHE A 7 -13.67 2.48 0.93
CA PHE A 7 -13.02 1.28 0.42
C PHE A 7 -13.41 0.96 -1.02
N LEU A 8 -14.65 1.24 -1.42
CA LEU A 8 -15.06 1.14 -2.82
C LEU A 8 -14.28 2.12 -3.70
N GLU A 9 -14.10 3.36 -3.25
CA GLU A 9 -13.25 4.35 -3.94
C GLU A 9 -11.80 3.85 -4.06
N LEU A 10 -11.26 3.22 -3.01
CA LEU A 10 -9.94 2.62 -3.06
C LEU A 10 -9.86 1.50 -4.10
N ILE A 11 -10.84 0.59 -4.15
CA ILE A 11 -10.90 -0.49 -5.15
C ILE A 11 -10.93 0.10 -6.56
N ASP A 12 -11.85 1.04 -6.81
CA ASP A 12 -12.00 1.68 -8.12
C ASP A 12 -10.71 2.41 -8.51
N ALA A 13 -10.12 3.16 -7.59
CA ALA A 13 -8.91 3.92 -7.85
C ALA A 13 -7.70 3.03 -8.16
N LEU A 14 -7.52 1.90 -7.45
CA LEU A 14 -6.40 0.98 -7.68
C LEU A 14 -6.60 0.12 -8.93
N SER A 15 -7.82 -0.34 -9.20
CA SER A 15 -8.15 -1.16 -10.37
C SER A 15 -7.92 -0.41 -11.69
N ASN A 16 -7.97 0.93 -11.65
CA ASN A 16 -7.73 1.79 -12.80
C ASN A 16 -6.26 2.22 -12.96
N ILE A 17 -5.30 1.65 -12.22
CA ILE A 17 -3.87 1.96 -12.37
C ILE A 17 -3.23 0.95 -13.34
N PRO A 18 -2.80 1.38 -14.54
CA PRO A 18 -2.15 0.47 -15.49
C PRO A 18 -0.87 -0.14 -14.90
N GLY A 19 -0.67 -1.44 -15.12
CA GLY A 19 0.51 -2.15 -14.64
C GLY A 19 0.52 -2.41 -13.13
N LEU A 20 -0.61 -2.25 -12.44
CA LEU A 20 -0.76 -2.65 -11.03
C LEU A 20 -1.51 -3.97 -10.95
N THR A 21 -1.01 -4.91 -10.14
CA THR A 21 -1.66 -6.19 -9.87
C THR A 21 -1.76 -6.39 -8.36
N ILE A 22 -2.97 -6.64 -7.87
CA ILE A 22 -3.25 -6.95 -6.47
C ILE A 22 -4.18 -8.15 -6.47
N GLU A 23 -3.78 -9.24 -5.82
CA GLU A 23 -4.68 -10.38 -5.62
C GLU A 23 -5.86 -9.96 -4.73
N PRO A 24 -7.09 -10.41 -5.02
CA PRO A 24 -8.27 -10.04 -4.23
C PRO A 24 -8.10 -10.33 -2.73
N ILE A 25 -7.47 -11.45 -2.37
CA ILE A 25 -7.21 -11.80 -0.97
C ILE A 25 -6.24 -10.83 -0.29
N VAL A 26 -5.18 -10.40 -1.00
CA VAL A 26 -4.23 -9.41 -0.50
C VAL A 26 -4.95 -8.09 -0.25
N PHE A 27 -5.79 -7.66 -1.19
CA PHE A 27 -6.56 -6.43 -1.01
C PHE A 27 -7.46 -6.49 0.23
N VAL A 28 -8.19 -7.59 0.43
CA VAL A 28 -9.09 -7.76 1.59
C VAL A 28 -8.31 -7.75 2.90
N GLU A 29 -7.17 -8.44 2.97
CA GLU A 29 -6.32 -8.47 4.17
C GLU A 29 -5.78 -7.08 4.50
N GLU A 30 -5.31 -6.33 3.51
CA GLU A 30 -4.76 -5.00 3.71
C GLU A 30 -5.85 -3.95 3.99
N ALA A 31 -7.05 -4.08 3.40
CA ALA A 31 -8.20 -3.24 3.73
C ALA A 31 -8.64 -3.44 5.18
N ARG A 32 -8.72 -4.69 5.65
CA ARG A 32 -8.96 -5.00 7.07
C ARG A 32 -7.86 -4.43 7.97
N ALA A 33 -6.59 -4.55 7.55
CA ALA A 33 -5.48 -4.01 8.31
C ALA A 33 -5.54 -2.47 8.42
N LEU A 34 -5.99 -1.77 7.37
CA LEU A 34 -6.25 -0.33 7.43
C LEU A 34 -7.40 0.00 8.37
N ASP A 35 -8.47 -0.79 8.33
CA ASP A 35 -9.64 -0.65 9.19
C ASP A 35 -9.26 -0.69 10.67
N GLU A 36 -8.50 -1.71 11.06
CA GLU A 36 -8.01 -1.91 12.43
C GLU A 36 -6.98 -0.86 12.86
N ALA A 37 -6.12 -0.41 11.94
CA ALA A 37 -5.11 0.61 12.24
C ALA A 37 -5.72 2.00 12.45
N TYR A 38 -6.84 2.30 11.78
CA TYR A 38 -7.52 3.60 11.77
C TYR A 38 -9.03 3.45 12.02
N PRO A 39 -9.46 3.30 13.30
CA PRO A 39 -10.88 3.15 13.65
C PRO A 39 -11.73 4.38 13.33
N ALA A 40 -11.13 5.57 13.38
CA ALA A 40 -11.77 6.82 13.02
C ALA A 40 -11.71 7.04 11.49
N LEU A 41 -12.82 7.43 10.87
CA LEU A 41 -12.91 7.59 9.41
C LEU A 41 -12.09 8.81 8.93
N GLU A 42 -12.06 9.86 9.73
CA GLU A 42 -11.28 11.07 9.54
C GLU A 42 -9.77 10.80 9.50
N ASP A 43 -9.29 9.78 10.20
CA ASP A 43 -7.89 9.35 10.17
C ASP A 43 -7.59 8.41 8.99
N LEU A 44 -8.54 7.55 8.63
CA LEU A 44 -8.40 6.60 7.53
C LEU A 44 -8.42 7.28 6.16
N THR A 45 -9.29 8.27 5.98
CA THR A 45 -9.46 8.99 4.71
C THR A 45 -8.14 9.53 4.12
N PRO A 46 -7.34 10.33 4.84
CA PRO A 46 -6.06 10.82 4.33
C PRO A 46 -5.04 9.70 4.06
N VAL A 47 -5.13 8.57 4.76
CA VAL A 47 -4.28 7.39 4.51
C VAL A 47 -4.63 6.73 3.18
N VAL A 48 -5.92 6.53 2.91
CA VAL A 48 -6.42 5.96 1.64
C VAL A 48 -6.00 6.84 0.46
N VAL A 49 -6.19 8.16 0.56
CA VAL A 49 -5.74 9.12 -0.45
C VAL A 49 -4.23 9.05 -0.68
N ALA A 50 -3.44 8.95 0.40
CA ALA A 50 -2.00 8.83 0.30
C ALA A 50 -1.56 7.52 -0.38
N ILE A 51 -2.24 6.40 -0.11
CA ILE A 51 -2.00 5.10 -0.75
C ILE A 51 -2.29 5.15 -2.24
N ILE A 52 -3.45 5.69 -2.65
CA ILE A 52 -3.83 5.82 -4.06
C ILE A 52 -2.78 6.63 -4.82
N ARG A 53 -2.38 7.79 -4.27
CA ARG A 53 -1.33 8.62 -4.85
C ARG A 53 0.01 7.88 -4.94
N ALA A 54 0.40 7.20 -3.88
CA ALA A 54 1.65 6.45 -3.83
C ALA A 54 1.69 5.31 -4.86
N MET A 55 0.60 4.57 -5.02
CA MET A 55 0.48 3.52 -6.05
C MET A 55 0.57 4.09 -7.46
N LYS A 56 -0.10 5.22 -7.73
CA LYS A 56 -0.02 5.92 -9.03
C LYS A 56 1.39 6.39 -9.34
N ASP A 57 2.07 7.00 -8.36
CA ASP A 57 3.44 7.48 -8.52
C ASP A 57 4.42 6.33 -8.74
N LEU A 58 4.23 5.21 -8.03
CA LEU A 58 5.05 4.02 -8.16
C LEU A 58 4.87 3.34 -9.51
N ALA A 59 3.62 3.13 -9.96
CA ALA A 59 3.30 2.55 -11.27
C ALA A 59 3.79 3.41 -12.43
N ALA A 60 3.78 4.74 -12.28
CA ALA A 60 4.32 5.67 -13.26
C ALA A 60 5.85 5.82 -13.20
N GLY A 61 6.55 5.11 -12.31
CA GLY A 61 8.00 5.21 -12.16
C GLY A 61 8.50 6.57 -11.64
N ARG A 62 7.63 7.38 -11.01
CA ARG A 62 7.96 8.72 -10.53
C ARG A 62 8.70 8.74 -9.20
N VAL A 63 8.73 7.60 -8.49
CA VAL A 63 9.32 7.47 -7.16
C VAL A 63 10.17 6.21 -7.06
N SER A 64 11.22 6.27 -6.24
CA SER A 64 12.14 5.16 -6.00
C SER A 64 11.74 4.34 -4.77
N SER A 65 12.10 3.07 -4.78
CA SER A 65 11.93 2.14 -3.66
C SER A 65 13.25 1.48 -3.28
N SER A 66 13.28 0.85 -2.11
CA SER A 66 14.44 0.07 -1.66
C SER A 66 14.19 -1.41 -1.81
N SER A 67 15.17 -2.16 -2.30
CA SER A 67 15.14 -3.63 -2.32
C SER A 67 15.08 -4.18 -0.90
N LEU A 68 14.36 -5.30 -0.73
CA LEU A 68 14.28 -6.04 0.52
C LEU A 68 15.14 -7.30 0.45
N SER A 69 15.44 -7.86 1.62
CA SER A 69 16.28 -9.05 1.81
C SER A 69 15.56 -10.12 2.63
N LEU A 70 16.22 -11.27 2.85
CA LEU A 70 15.73 -12.39 3.65
C LEU A 70 14.41 -12.95 3.09
N LYS A 71 13.38 -13.11 3.92
CA LYS A 71 12.06 -13.64 3.53
C LYS A 71 11.35 -12.81 2.46
N LEU A 72 11.84 -11.61 2.15
CA LEU A 72 11.29 -10.70 1.14
C LEU A 72 12.30 -10.43 0.01
N GLU A 73 13.28 -11.31 -0.20
CA GLU A 73 14.22 -11.20 -1.31
C GLU A 73 13.48 -11.16 -2.66
N GLY A 74 13.90 -10.26 -3.55
CA GLY A 74 13.21 -9.97 -4.81
C GLY A 74 12.05 -8.98 -4.71
N ALA A 75 11.58 -8.66 -3.49
CA ALA A 75 10.61 -7.59 -3.27
C ALA A 75 11.27 -6.23 -3.04
N ARG A 76 10.45 -5.18 -3.14
CA ARG A 76 10.81 -3.77 -2.92
C ARG A 76 9.84 -3.13 -1.94
N SER A 77 10.30 -2.11 -1.24
CA SER A 77 9.49 -1.32 -0.31
C SER A 77 9.59 0.16 -0.65
N TYR A 78 8.45 0.77 -0.95
CA TYR A 78 8.33 2.22 -1.08
C TYR A 78 7.78 2.80 0.22
N HIS A 79 8.44 3.81 0.78
CA HIS A 79 8.06 4.46 2.05
C HIS A 79 7.53 5.85 1.75
N PHE A 80 6.41 6.21 2.36
CA PHE A 80 5.78 7.51 2.15
C PHE A 80 5.03 7.96 3.40
N GLN A 81 4.71 9.25 3.43
CA GLN A 81 3.96 9.88 4.50
C GLN A 81 2.49 9.99 4.12
N LYS A 82 1.63 10.06 5.15
CA LYS A 82 0.22 10.42 5.00
C LYS A 82 0.09 11.82 4.37
N ASN A 83 0.72 12.83 5.00
CA ASN A 83 0.82 14.17 4.45
C ASN A 83 2.23 14.42 3.88
N ARG A 84 2.32 15.12 2.74
CA ARG A 84 3.61 15.58 2.21
C ARG A 84 4.03 16.85 2.93
N SER A 85 4.42 16.74 4.18
CA SER A 85 4.92 17.86 4.99
C SER A 85 6.36 17.57 5.45
N GLN A 86 7.17 18.62 5.50
CA GLN A 86 8.56 18.50 5.94
C GLN A 86 8.59 18.10 7.42
N GLY A 87 9.30 17.02 7.75
CA GLY A 87 9.46 16.53 9.12
C GLY A 87 8.46 15.46 9.58
N GLU A 88 7.41 15.15 8.78
CA GLU A 88 6.54 14.01 9.10
C GLU A 88 7.26 12.67 8.93
N LYS A 89 6.90 11.66 9.73
CA LYS A 89 7.50 10.32 9.60
C LYS A 89 6.84 9.56 8.46
N ALA A 90 7.65 8.88 7.64
CA ALA A 90 7.15 7.94 6.63
C ALA A 90 6.61 6.67 7.32
N GLU A 91 5.35 6.76 7.76
CA GLU A 91 4.66 5.69 8.48
C GLU A 91 3.95 4.69 7.55
N LEU A 92 3.77 5.04 6.27
CA LEU A 92 3.09 4.22 5.28
C LEU A 92 4.09 3.56 4.33
N ARG A 93 3.72 2.37 3.86
CA ARG A 93 4.55 1.57 2.96
C ARG A 93 3.71 0.86 1.92
N ILE A 94 4.34 0.61 0.77
CA ILE A 94 3.90 -0.35 -0.23
C ILE A 94 5.03 -1.38 -0.38
N VAL A 95 4.70 -2.66 -0.29
CA VAL A 95 5.61 -3.77 -0.53
C VAL A 95 5.16 -4.48 -1.79
N TYR A 96 6.07 -4.68 -2.73
CA TYR A 96 5.72 -5.16 -4.06
C TYR A 96 6.87 -5.89 -4.74
N ARG A 97 6.56 -6.67 -5.78
CA ARG A 97 7.51 -7.23 -6.76
C ARG A 97 7.26 -6.63 -8.13
N ILE A 98 8.25 -6.74 -9.00
CA ILE A 98 8.11 -6.42 -10.42
C ILE A 98 8.04 -7.76 -11.15
N LEU A 99 6.96 -7.99 -11.89
CA LEU A 99 6.78 -9.18 -12.72
C LEU A 99 7.57 -9.06 -14.02
N ASP A 100 7.75 -10.16 -14.74
CA ASP A 100 8.50 -10.20 -16.01
C ASP A 100 7.92 -9.26 -17.08
N ASN A 101 6.60 -9.02 -17.04
CA ASN A 101 5.91 -8.08 -17.92
C ASN A 101 6.02 -6.60 -17.47
N GLY A 102 6.80 -6.32 -16.41
CA GLY A 102 6.99 -4.99 -15.84
C GLY A 102 5.90 -4.53 -14.87
N ALA A 103 4.84 -5.33 -14.66
CA ALA A 103 3.77 -4.96 -13.75
C ALA A 103 4.22 -5.02 -12.28
N LEU A 104 3.65 -4.12 -11.46
CA LEU A 104 3.83 -4.08 -10.02
C LEU A 104 2.87 -5.05 -9.35
N TYR A 105 3.39 -6.14 -8.81
CA TYR A 105 2.63 -7.09 -8.02
C TYR A 105 2.69 -6.72 -6.54
N ILE A 106 1.58 -6.27 -5.98
CA ILE A 106 1.49 -5.77 -4.60
C ILE A 106 1.36 -6.92 -3.62
N LEU A 107 2.21 -6.89 -2.59
CA LEU A 107 2.25 -7.88 -1.51
C LEU A 107 1.63 -7.35 -0.22
N ALA A 108 1.73 -6.04 0.04
CA ALA A 108 1.13 -5.37 1.20
C ALA A 108 1.14 -3.85 1.00
N PHE A 109 0.22 -3.14 1.66
CA PHE A 109 0.21 -1.68 1.74
C PHE A 109 -0.43 -1.15 3.03
N GLY A 110 -0.03 0.06 3.44
CA GLY A 110 -0.61 0.74 4.59
C GLY A 110 0.41 1.02 5.70
N ASN A 111 -0.05 1.03 6.96
CA ASN A 111 0.81 1.39 8.09
C ASN A 111 1.94 0.37 8.28
N ARG A 112 3.15 0.89 8.56
CA ARG A 112 4.36 0.09 8.78
C ARG A 112 4.22 -0.93 9.91
N TRP A 113 3.52 -0.56 10.99
CA TRP A 113 3.52 -1.31 12.24
C TRP A 113 2.15 -1.80 12.68
N ARG A 114 1.07 -1.14 12.23
CA ARG A 114 -0.30 -1.40 12.70
C ARG A 114 -1.14 -2.08 11.62
N PRO A 115 -2.05 -2.99 12.01
CA PRO A 115 -2.16 -3.69 13.30
C PRO A 115 -0.99 -4.65 13.56
N GLU A 116 -0.33 -5.09 12.49
CA GLU A 116 0.88 -5.90 12.49
C GLU A 116 1.91 -5.26 11.55
N ALA A 117 3.20 -5.53 11.78
CA ALA A 117 4.28 -5.09 10.92
C ALA A 117 4.05 -5.48 9.44
N ILE A 118 4.10 -4.50 8.53
CA ILE A 118 3.78 -4.69 7.12
C ILE A 118 4.63 -5.77 6.44
N TYR A 119 5.88 -5.94 6.87
CA TYR A 119 6.76 -6.98 6.32
C TYR A 119 6.36 -8.40 6.73
N ARG A 120 5.67 -8.56 7.86
CA ARG A 120 5.08 -9.86 8.23
C ARG A 120 3.86 -10.16 7.39
N ARG A 121 3.02 -9.14 7.12
CA ARG A 121 1.87 -9.29 6.21
C ARG A 121 2.33 -9.62 4.79
N ALA A 122 3.27 -8.85 4.24
CA ALA A 122 3.84 -9.08 2.92
C ALA A 122 4.45 -10.49 2.76
N ALA A 123 5.10 -11.01 3.80
CA ALA A 123 5.72 -12.33 3.76
C ALA A 123 4.72 -13.49 3.61
N LYS A 124 3.41 -13.26 3.84
CA LYS A 124 2.34 -14.25 3.60
C LYS A 124 2.05 -14.46 2.11
N HIS A 125 2.48 -13.53 1.26
CA HIS A 125 2.13 -13.48 -0.17
C HIS A 125 3.37 -13.51 -1.08
N MET A 126 4.55 -13.79 -0.51
CA MET A 126 5.78 -14.02 -1.25
C MET A 126 5.70 -15.28 -2.10
#